data_AF-A0A1B1A5X2-F1
#
_entry.id   AF-A0A1B1A5X2-F1
#
_cell.length_a   1.000
_cell.length_b   1.000
_cell.length_c   1.000
_cell.angle_alpha   90.00
_cell.angle_beta   90.00
_cell.angle_gamma   90.00
#
_symmetry.space_group_name_H-M   'P 1'
#
loop_
_entity.id
_entity.type
_entity.pdbx_description
1 polymer ?
#
loop_
_entity_poly.entity_id
_entity_poly.type
_entity_poly.pdbx_seq_one_letter_code
_entity_poly.pdbx_strand_id
1 'polypeptide(L)'
;MAVGVNQRGATAGHDVVAGNKTVNHYAASAGHIEVLLEKLKTQIEQDDHARETIEELTRYHTRKSVDGIDGLEAKLDAAGLSHIFLRAIEQKEEFVKLLERYSLYSSAQQIFAHFLSKAENRFNYMIHPEVVIKSESEINCMVIQYIVDPIIEECGSEVFSLTYDHVFGMVYWLAEQCFVRWHK
;
A
#
# COMPACT_ATOMS: atom_id res chain seq x y z
N MET A 1 -41.84 -27.32 -41.10
CA MET A 1 -41.23 -28.50 -40.46
C MET A 1 -39.96 -28.04 -39.77
N ALA A 2 -39.89 -28.07 -38.43
CA ALA A 2 -38.71 -27.63 -37.70
C ALA A 2 -37.67 -28.75 -37.66
N VAL A 3 -36.48 -28.50 -38.20
CA VAL A 3 -35.35 -29.44 -38.14
C VAL A 3 -34.80 -29.40 -36.72
N GLY A 4 -35.01 -30.48 -35.96
CA GLY A 4 -34.44 -30.63 -34.62
C GLY A 4 -32.93 -30.80 -34.71
N VAL A 5 -32.18 -29.86 -34.14
CA VAL A 5 -30.72 -29.93 -34.05
C VAL A 5 -30.36 -30.98 -32.99
N ASN A 6 -29.66 -32.05 -33.39
CA ASN A 6 -29.19 -33.11 -32.49
C ASN A 6 -27.70 -32.89 -32.18
N GLN A 7 -27.38 -32.66 -30.90
CA GLN A 7 -26.01 -32.38 -30.43
C GLN A 7 -25.37 -33.56 -29.69
N ARG A 8 -25.92 -34.77 -29.80
CA ARG A 8 -25.35 -35.96 -29.16
C ARG A 8 -23.94 -36.24 -29.68
N GLY A 9 -22.97 -36.27 -28.77
CA GLY A 9 -21.55 -36.56 -29.06
C GLY A 9 -20.64 -35.34 -29.14
N ALA A 10 -21.15 -34.13 -28.88
CA ALA A 10 -20.31 -32.93 -28.84
C ALA A 10 -19.36 -32.97 -27.62
N THR A 11 -18.06 -32.87 -27.89
CA THR A 11 -17.01 -32.74 -26.87
C THR A 11 -16.15 -31.52 -27.20
N ALA A 12 -15.87 -30.70 -26.19
CA ALA A 12 -14.94 -29.58 -26.31
C ALA A 12 -14.13 -29.46 -25.01
N GLY A 13 -12.90 -28.96 -25.10
CA GLY A 13 -12.07 -28.68 -23.92
C GLY A 13 -12.51 -27.45 -23.12
N HIS A 14 -13.47 -26.68 -23.65
CA HIS A 14 -14.07 -25.50 -23.03
C HIS A 14 -15.58 -25.51 -23.38
N ASP A 15 -16.16 -24.42 -23.89
CA ASP A 15 -17.62 -24.32 -24.01
C ASP A 15 -18.19 -24.85 -25.34
N VAL A 16 -19.30 -25.59 -25.26
CA VAL A 16 -20.17 -25.96 -26.39
C VAL A 16 -21.45 -25.15 -26.31
N VAL A 17 -21.72 -24.29 -27.30
CA VAL A 17 -22.89 -23.39 -27.28
C VAL A 17 -23.71 -23.56 -28.56
N ALA A 18 -25.02 -23.80 -28.40
CA ALA A 18 -25.99 -24.05 -29.48
C ALA A 18 -26.55 -22.77 -30.15
N GLY A 19 -25.98 -21.61 -29.83
CA GLY A 19 -26.42 -20.27 -30.25
C GLY A 19 -25.30 -19.25 -30.04
N ASN A 20 -25.64 -17.96 -29.92
CA ASN A 20 -24.62 -16.91 -29.74
C ASN A 20 -24.03 -16.96 -28.33
N LYS A 21 -22.70 -17.04 -28.24
CA LYS A 21 -21.94 -16.81 -27.01
C LYS A 21 -21.35 -15.41 -27.07
N THR A 22 -21.83 -14.51 -26.22
CA THR A 22 -21.20 -13.20 -26.01
C THR A 22 -20.25 -13.33 -24.83
N VAL A 23 -18.95 -13.18 -25.08
CA VAL A 23 -17.94 -13.08 -24.02
C VAL A 23 -17.60 -11.61 -23.85
N ASN A 24 -18.07 -11.01 -22.76
CA ASN A 24 -17.67 -9.65 -22.39
C ASN A 24 -16.30 -9.71 -21.74
N HIS A 25 -15.26 -9.41 -22.51
CA HIS A 25 -13.96 -9.07 -21.96
C HIS A 25 -14.05 -7.62 -21.45
N TYR A 26 -14.42 -7.46 -20.18
CA TYR A 26 -14.18 -6.18 -19.52
C TYR A 26 -12.66 -6.06 -19.38
N ALA A 27 -12.04 -5.16 -20.15
CA ALA A 27 -10.71 -4.69 -19.78
C ALA A 27 -10.85 -4.12 -18.37
N ALA A 28 -10.17 -4.71 -17.39
CA ALA A 28 -10.08 -4.09 -16.07
C ALA A 28 -9.55 -2.67 -16.31
N SER A 29 -10.32 -1.65 -15.94
CA SER A 29 -9.81 -0.29 -16.00
C SER A 29 -8.57 -0.26 -15.12
N ALA A 30 -7.42 0.15 -15.68
CA ALA A 30 -6.17 0.22 -14.95
C ALA A 30 -6.40 0.92 -13.60
N GLY A 31 -5.91 0.30 -12.52
CA GLY A 31 -6.05 0.86 -11.18
C GLY A 31 -5.42 2.26 -11.12
N HIS A 32 -5.88 3.12 -10.20
CA HIS A 32 -5.30 4.46 -10.06
C HIS A 32 -3.78 4.40 -9.86
N ILE A 33 -3.29 3.45 -9.05
CA ILE A 33 -1.85 3.23 -8.86
C ILE A 33 -1.16 2.73 -10.13
N GLU A 34 -1.76 1.82 -10.90
CA GLU A 34 -1.20 1.35 -12.17
C GLU A 34 -0.99 2.51 -13.15
N VAL A 35 -1.96 3.43 -13.24
CA VAL A 35 -1.84 4.65 -14.06
C VAL A 35 -0.69 5.54 -13.55
N LEU A 36 -0.47 5.64 -12.25
CA LEU A 36 0.64 6.42 -11.68
C LEU A 36 1.99 5.75 -11.91
N LEU A 37 2.07 4.42 -11.87
CA LEU A 37 3.29 3.66 -12.13
C LEU A 37 3.75 3.83 -13.58
N GLU A 38 2.84 3.79 -14.54
CA GLU A 38 3.15 4.06 -15.95
C GLU A 38 3.60 5.52 -16.18
N LYS A 39 2.99 6.47 -15.47
CA LYS A 39 3.45 7.87 -15.49
C LYS A 39 4.86 7.99 -14.90
N LEU A 40 5.14 7.31 -13.80
CA LEU A 40 6.46 7.33 -13.17
C LEU A 40 7.54 6.78 -14.10
N LYS A 41 7.25 5.67 -14.78
CA LYS A 41 8.12 5.12 -15.82
C LYS A 41 8.45 6.17 -16.88
N THR A 42 7.43 6.84 -17.40
CA THR A 42 7.60 7.89 -18.41
C THR A 42 8.44 9.06 -17.87
N GLN A 43 8.20 9.49 -16.62
CA GLN A 43 8.96 10.59 -16.02
C GLN A 43 10.44 10.23 -15.83
N ILE A 44 10.75 9.01 -15.40
CA ILE A 44 12.13 8.52 -15.26
C ILE A 44 12.82 8.43 -16.63
N GLU A 45 12.14 7.90 -17.65
CA GLU A 45 12.70 7.79 -19.01
C GLU A 45 12.97 9.15 -19.66
N GLN A 46 12.19 10.18 -19.29
CA GLN A 46 12.28 11.54 -19.85
C GLN A 46 13.10 12.51 -18.98
N ASP A 47 13.58 12.08 -17.81
CA ASP A 47 14.21 12.94 -16.80
C ASP A 47 13.31 14.15 -16.42
N ASP A 48 11.99 13.91 -16.38
CA ASP A 48 10.97 14.92 -16.07
C ASP A 48 10.80 15.05 -14.55
N HIS A 49 11.51 16.03 -13.99
CA HIS A 49 11.48 16.32 -12.56
C HIS A 49 10.37 17.30 -12.19
N ALA A 50 9.57 16.93 -11.20
CA ALA A 50 8.69 17.80 -10.48
C ALA A 50 9.49 18.86 -9.71
N ARG A 51 9.05 20.12 -9.82
CA ARG A 51 9.65 21.25 -9.11
C ARG A 51 9.13 21.42 -7.68
N GLU A 52 8.01 20.78 -7.34
CA GLU A 52 7.29 20.99 -6.10
C GLU A 52 6.86 19.66 -5.47
N THR A 53 6.84 19.62 -4.14
CA THR A 53 6.24 18.53 -3.37
C THR A 53 4.72 18.66 -3.44
N ILE A 54 4.00 17.58 -3.72
CA ILE A 54 2.53 17.60 -3.80
C ILE A 54 1.91 17.92 -2.42
N GLU A 55 0.75 18.58 -2.43
CA GLU A 55 0.05 18.98 -1.22
C GLU A 55 -0.31 17.79 -0.32
N GLU A 56 -0.63 16.63 -0.91
CA GLU A 56 -1.02 15.44 -0.18
C GLU A 56 0.10 14.86 0.69
N LEU A 57 1.35 14.90 0.20
CA LEU A 57 2.53 14.55 1.00
C LEU A 57 2.85 15.63 2.03
N THR A 58 2.64 16.91 1.67
CA THR A 58 2.87 18.05 2.56
C THR A 58 2.11 17.92 3.88
N ARG A 59 0.89 17.37 3.86
CA ARG A 59 0.12 17.05 5.08
C ARG A 59 0.91 16.22 6.09
N TYR A 60 1.68 15.25 5.63
CA TYR A 60 2.41 14.32 6.50
C TYR A 60 3.67 14.91 7.14
N HIS A 61 4.10 16.09 6.71
CA HIS A 61 5.22 16.81 7.34
C HIS A 61 4.82 17.58 8.60
N THR A 62 3.52 17.72 8.87
CA THR A 62 3.03 18.37 10.10
C THR A 62 2.76 17.34 11.18
N ARG A 63 3.55 17.35 12.26
CA ARG A 63 3.34 16.46 13.42
C ARG A 63 2.00 16.76 14.10
N LYS A 64 1.30 15.70 14.51
CA LYS A 64 0.00 15.78 15.19
C LYS A 64 -0.03 14.98 16.49
N SER A 65 0.82 15.35 17.45
CA SER A 65 0.67 14.78 18.79
C SER A 65 -0.54 15.36 19.51
N VAL A 66 -1.30 14.48 20.17
CA VAL A 66 -2.51 14.84 20.92
C VAL A 66 -2.44 14.32 22.37
N ASP A 67 -1.63 13.30 22.62
CA ASP A 67 -1.48 12.59 23.89
C ASP A 67 -0.13 12.88 24.60
N GLY A 68 0.76 13.66 23.97
CA GLY A 68 2.07 14.01 24.51
C GLY A 68 3.13 12.92 24.38
N ILE A 69 2.84 11.83 23.65
CA ILE A 69 3.80 10.76 23.36
C ILE A 69 4.29 10.94 21.91
N ASP A 70 5.45 11.57 21.81
CA ASP A 70 5.99 12.05 20.54
C ASP A 70 7.11 11.17 20.02
N GLY A 71 7.08 10.90 18.71
CA GLY A 71 8.12 10.13 18.04
C GLY A 71 7.94 8.62 18.18
N LEU A 72 8.70 7.88 17.37
CA LEU A 72 8.58 6.43 17.30
C LEU A 72 9.02 5.74 18.60
N GLU A 73 10.17 6.15 19.15
CA GLU A 73 10.77 5.53 20.33
C GLU A 73 9.83 5.59 21.54
N ALA A 74 9.30 6.78 21.86
CA ALA A 74 8.40 6.97 22.99
C ALA A 74 7.09 6.16 22.84
N LYS A 75 6.60 6.00 21.60
CA LYS A 75 5.39 5.19 21.34
C LYS A 75 5.62 3.71 21.52
N LEU A 76 6.75 3.20 21.04
CA LEU A 76 7.12 1.81 21.24
C LEU A 76 7.36 1.54 22.73
N ASP A 77 7.99 2.46 23.45
CA ASP A 77 8.20 2.34 24.89
C ASP A 77 6.86 2.33 25.66
N ALA A 78 5.95 3.25 25.33
CA ALA A 78 4.60 3.28 25.88
C ALA A 78 3.76 2.02 25.56
N ALA A 79 4.09 1.33 24.47
CA ALA A 79 3.48 0.07 24.07
C ALA A 79 4.15 -1.17 24.69
N GLY A 80 5.25 -1.02 25.44
CA GLY A 80 6.05 -2.15 25.93
C GLY A 80 6.81 -2.90 24.84
N LEU A 81 7.09 -2.24 23.72
CA LEU A 81 7.74 -2.79 22.51
C LEU A 81 9.14 -2.20 22.29
N SER A 82 9.81 -1.70 23.33
CA SER A 82 11.12 -1.05 23.19
C SER A 82 12.19 -1.98 22.59
N HIS A 83 12.02 -3.31 22.69
CA HIS A 83 12.92 -4.30 22.11
C HIS A 83 12.96 -4.30 20.58
N ILE A 84 11.89 -3.82 19.90
CA ILE A 84 11.87 -3.76 18.43
C ILE A 84 12.42 -2.44 17.88
N PHE A 85 12.73 -1.47 18.74
CA PHE A 85 13.06 -0.11 18.31
C PHE A 85 14.20 -0.06 17.29
N LEU A 86 15.29 -0.81 17.50
CA LEU A 86 16.44 -0.83 16.59
C LEU A 86 16.04 -1.29 15.17
N ARG A 87 15.18 -2.29 15.07
CA ARG A 87 14.67 -2.73 13.77
C ARG A 87 13.69 -1.72 13.16
N ALA A 88 12.82 -1.15 13.99
CA ALA A 88 11.81 -0.19 13.54
C ALA A 88 12.46 1.10 13.00
N ILE A 89 13.54 1.58 13.62
CA ILE A 89 14.28 2.75 13.15
C ILE A 89 14.99 2.48 11.83
N GLU A 90 15.61 1.31 11.66
CA GLU A 90 16.27 0.91 10.40
C GLU A 90 15.27 0.87 9.25
N GLN A 91 14.13 0.19 9.43
CA GLN A 91 13.08 0.11 8.40
C GLN A 91 12.49 1.49 8.08
N LYS A 92 12.29 2.35 9.09
CA LYS A 92 11.87 3.74 8.89
C LYS A 92 12.88 4.50 8.02
N GLU A 93 14.17 4.37 8.30
CA GLU A 93 15.22 5.03 7.54
C GLU A 93 15.29 4.55 6.08
N GLU A 94 15.10 3.25 5.83
CA GLU A 94 15.02 2.71 4.47
C GLU A 94 13.86 3.34 3.70
N PHE A 95 12.69 3.46 4.32
CA PHE A 95 11.56 4.15 3.71
C PHE A 95 11.84 5.63 3.45
N VAL A 96 12.46 6.35 4.40
CA VAL A 96 12.82 7.76 4.20
C VAL A 96 13.79 7.94 3.04
N LYS A 97 14.80 7.07 2.92
CA LYS A 97 15.74 7.08 1.78
C LYS A 97 15.03 6.81 0.46
N LEU A 98 14.03 5.93 0.46
CA LEU A 98 13.20 5.66 -0.70
C LEU A 98 12.35 6.87 -1.09
N LEU A 99 11.70 7.51 -0.11
CA LEU A 99 10.90 8.72 -0.32
C LEU A 99 11.76 9.85 -0.90
N GLU A 100 12.96 10.06 -0.36
CA GLU A 100 13.90 11.08 -0.84
C GLU A 100 14.37 10.80 -2.27
N ARG A 101 14.70 9.55 -2.59
CA ARG A 101 15.13 9.13 -3.94
C ARG A 101 14.11 9.50 -5.02
N TYR A 102 12.84 9.39 -4.69
CA TYR A 102 11.73 9.62 -5.62
C TYR A 102 11.03 10.97 -5.40
N SER A 103 11.56 11.83 -4.55
CA SER A 103 11.00 13.14 -4.22
C SER A 103 10.84 14.05 -5.43
N LEU A 104 11.68 13.88 -6.46
CA LEU A 104 11.64 14.66 -7.69
C LEU A 104 10.58 14.18 -8.70
N TYR A 105 9.86 13.09 -8.45
CA TYR A 105 8.85 12.59 -9.40
C TYR A 105 7.45 12.76 -8.83
N SER A 106 6.63 13.61 -9.46
CA SER A 106 5.27 13.90 -8.99
C SER A 106 4.38 12.66 -8.94
N SER A 107 4.57 11.72 -9.86
CA SER A 107 3.83 10.45 -9.86
C SER A 107 4.23 9.55 -8.69
N ALA A 108 5.52 9.42 -8.37
CA ALA A 108 5.98 8.67 -7.20
C ALA A 108 5.48 9.30 -5.90
N GLN A 109 5.52 10.62 -5.82
CA GLN A 109 4.94 11.37 -4.71
C GLN A 109 3.45 11.04 -4.50
N GLN A 110 2.65 10.98 -5.57
CA GLN A 110 1.23 10.63 -5.51
C GLN A 110 1.03 9.17 -5.06
N ILE A 111 1.89 8.24 -5.52
CA ILE A 111 1.89 6.85 -5.07
C ILE A 111 2.16 6.78 -3.57
N PHE A 112 3.18 7.49 -3.06
CA PHE A 112 3.46 7.51 -1.63
C PHE A 112 2.33 8.13 -0.82
N ALA A 113 1.74 9.25 -1.26
CA ALA A 113 0.59 9.85 -0.58
C ALA A 113 -0.57 8.86 -0.48
N HIS A 114 -0.85 8.11 -1.55
CA HIS A 114 -1.88 7.08 -1.57
C HIS A 114 -1.58 5.96 -0.55
N PHE A 115 -0.37 5.40 -0.58
CA PHE A 115 0.00 4.32 0.33
C PHE A 115 0.08 4.75 1.80
N LEU A 116 0.57 5.96 2.08
CA LEU A 116 0.57 6.53 3.43
C LEU A 116 -0.86 6.72 3.95
N SER A 117 -1.77 7.23 3.13
CA SER A 117 -3.18 7.37 3.48
C SER A 117 -3.84 6.00 3.72
N LYS A 118 -3.54 5.01 2.87
CA LYS A 118 -4.05 3.65 3.05
C LYS A 118 -3.54 3.03 4.36
N ALA A 119 -2.24 3.12 4.63
CA ALA A 119 -1.62 2.62 5.85
C ALA A 119 -2.16 3.33 7.11
N GLU A 120 -2.24 4.66 7.11
CA GLU A 120 -2.82 5.46 8.20
C GLU A 120 -4.25 5.00 8.52
N ASN A 121 -5.12 4.92 7.52
CA ASN A 121 -6.51 4.52 7.72
C ASN A 121 -6.62 3.09 8.22
N ARG A 122 -5.92 2.14 7.59
CA ARG A 122 -5.96 0.73 8.00
C ARG A 122 -5.43 0.55 9.42
N PHE A 123 -4.35 1.25 9.77
CA PHE A 123 -3.82 1.19 11.12
C PHE A 123 -4.84 1.74 12.12
N ASN A 124 -5.32 2.96 11.92
CA ASN A 124 -6.17 3.64 12.90
C ASN A 124 -7.54 2.97 13.10
N TYR A 125 -8.12 2.39 12.03
CA TYR A 125 -9.45 1.78 12.12
C TYR A 125 -9.45 0.27 12.36
N MET A 126 -8.42 -0.46 11.91
CA MET A 126 -8.41 -1.93 12.00
C MET A 126 -7.41 -2.45 13.02
N ILE A 127 -6.27 -1.79 13.21
CA ILE A 127 -5.17 -2.31 14.05
C ILE A 127 -5.17 -1.66 15.43
N HIS A 128 -5.22 -0.33 15.49
CA HIS A 128 -5.15 0.43 16.75
C HIS A 128 -6.16 -0.03 17.81
N PRO A 129 -7.45 -0.30 17.49
CA PRO A 129 -8.41 -0.81 18.48
C PRO A 129 -8.00 -2.15 19.12
N GLU A 130 -7.23 -2.96 18.39
CA GLU A 130 -6.83 -4.30 18.80
C GLU A 130 -5.51 -4.34 19.57
N VAL A 131 -4.70 -3.26 19.53
CA VAL A 131 -3.36 -3.18 20.17
C VAL A 131 -3.40 -3.50 21.66
N VAL A 132 -4.50 -3.20 22.34
CA VAL A 132 -4.67 -3.45 23.79
C VAL A 132 -5.07 -4.90 24.09
N ILE A 133 -5.64 -5.60 23.11
CA ILE A 133 -6.29 -6.90 23.29
C ILE A 133 -5.38 -8.04 22.79
N LYS A 134 -4.66 -7.79 21.70
CA LYS A 134 -3.90 -8.79 20.97
C LYS A 134 -2.42 -8.81 21.34
N SER A 135 -1.79 -9.97 21.14
CA SER A 135 -0.35 -10.11 21.27
C SER A 135 0.41 -9.38 20.15
N GLU A 136 1.69 -9.09 20.39
CA GLU A 136 2.59 -8.49 19.38
C GLU A 136 2.58 -9.26 18.05
N SER A 137 2.63 -10.60 18.10
CA SER A 137 2.60 -11.45 16.90
C SER A 137 1.30 -11.30 16.11
N GLU A 138 0.16 -11.22 16.81
CA GLU A 138 -1.13 -11.01 16.16
C GLU A 138 -1.23 -9.61 15.54
N ILE A 139 -0.75 -8.57 16.22
CA ILE A 139 -0.70 -7.21 15.66
C ILE A 139 0.20 -7.16 14.43
N ASN A 140 1.37 -7.81 14.46
CA ASN A 140 2.25 -7.92 13.30
C ASN A 140 1.57 -8.64 12.13
N CYS A 141 0.84 -9.71 12.40
CA CYS A 141 0.05 -10.41 11.38
C CYS A 141 -1.03 -9.50 10.77
N MET A 142 -1.70 -8.70 11.59
CA MET A 142 -2.67 -7.71 11.12
C MET A 142 -2.02 -6.60 10.28
N VAL A 143 -0.84 -6.10 10.67
CA VAL A 143 -0.09 -5.13 9.86
C VAL A 143 0.25 -5.73 8.51
N ILE A 144 0.71 -6.99 8.47
CA ILE A 144 1.00 -7.68 7.20
C ILE A 144 -0.26 -7.78 6.34
N GLN A 145 -1.33 -8.35 6.89
CA GLN A 145 -2.56 -8.63 6.17
C GLN A 145 -3.30 -7.38 5.69
N TYR A 146 -3.36 -6.32 6.50
CA TYR A 146 -4.18 -5.13 6.21
C TYR A 146 -3.40 -3.99 5.58
N ILE A 147 -2.07 -3.99 5.67
CA ILE A 147 -1.21 -2.90 5.18
C ILE A 147 -0.17 -3.42 4.20
N VAL A 148 0.68 -4.38 4.61
CA VAL A 148 1.83 -4.80 3.80
C VAL A 148 1.38 -5.50 2.52
N ASP A 149 0.65 -6.59 2.62
CA ASP A 149 0.23 -7.37 1.45
C ASP A 149 -0.58 -6.51 0.47
N PRO A 150 -1.59 -5.73 0.90
CA PRO A 150 -2.37 -4.90 -0.02
C PRO A 150 -1.59 -3.75 -0.67
N ILE A 151 -0.48 -3.30 -0.08
CA ILE A 151 0.39 -2.28 -0.70
C ILE A 151 1.35 -2.94 -1.69
N ILE A 152 1.94 -4.09 -1.32
CA ILE A 152 2.85 -4.84 -2.19
C ILE A 152 2.13 -5.32 -3.46
N GLU A 153 0.91 -5.87 -3.32
CA GLU A 153 0.10 -6.32 -4.45
C GLU A 153 -0.26 -5.18 -5.41
N GLU A 154 -0.51 -3.98 -4.88
CA GLU A 154 -0.88 -2.79 -5.67
C GLU A 154 0.33 -2.12 -6.33
N CYS A 155 1.53 -2.29 -5.76
CA CYS A 155 2.76 -1.67 -6.24
C CYS A 155 3.40 -2.39 -7.44
N GLY A 156 2.85 -3.51 -7.92
CA GLY A 156 3.48 -4.47 -8.84
C GLY A 156 3.97 -3.92 -10.19
N SER A 157 5.08 -3.19 -10.21
CA SER A 157 5.78 -2.69 -11.40
C SER A 157 7.29 -2.86 -11.28
N GLU A 158 7.97 -3.08 -12.40
CA GLU A 158 9.43 -3.23 -12.48
C GLU A 158 10.19 -1.93 -12.14
N VAL A 159 9.54 -0.78 -12.35
CA VAL A 159 10.17 0.56 -12.24
C VAL A 159 10.21 1.07 -10.79
N PHE A 160 9.23 0.65 -10.00
CA PHE A 160 9.03 1.09 -8.64
C PHE A 160 8.61 -0.10 -7.80
N SER A 161 9.54 -0.58 -6.97
CA SER A 161 9.32 -1.76 -6.13
C SER A 161 9.38 -1.39 -4.66
N LEU A 162 8.40 -1.91 -3.92
CA LEU A 162 8.38 -1.88 -2.48
C LEU A 162 8.71 -3.27 -1.95
N THR A 163 9.42 -3.30 -0.83
CA THR A 163 9.68 -4.52 -0.07
C THR A 163 8.84 -4.46 1.19
N TYR A 164 8.73 -5.58 1.89
CA TYR A 164 8.03 -5.62 3.18
C TYR A 164 8.65 -4.63 4.17
N ASP A 165 9.99 -4.55 4.21
CA ASP A 165 10.70 -3.61 5.09
C ASP A 165 10.37 -2.14 4.75
N HIS A 166 10.26 -1.79 3.46
CA HIS A 166 9.81 -0.45 3.08
C HIS A 166 8.39 -0.15 3.58
N VAL A 167 7.44 -1.09 3.49
CA VAL A 167 6.06 -0.86 3.92
C VAL A 167 5.94 -0.86 5.45
N PHE A 168 6.69 -1.70 6.17
CA PHE A 168 6.83 -1.56 7.62
C PHE A 168 7.44 -0.21 8.00
N GLY A 169 8.46 0.22 7.27
CA GLY A 169 9.07 1.53 7.38
C GLY A 169 8.07 2.69 7.22
N MET A 170 7.10 2.57 6.30
CA MET A 170 6.01 3.53 6.16
C MET A 170 5.17 3.64 7.44
N VAL A 171 4.82 2.50 8.05
CA VAL A 171 4.02 2.48 9.29
C VAL A 171 4.79 3.13 10.44
N TYR A 172 6.08 2.83 10.59
CA TYR A 172 6.93 3.44 11.61
C TYR A 172 7.18 4.93 11.37
N TRP A 173 7.28 5.34 10.11
CA TRP A 173 7.37 6.74 9.75
C TRP A 173 6.08 7.49 10.09
N LEU A 174 4.90 6.91 9.82
CA LEU A 174 3.62 7.48 10.26
C LEU A 174 3.51 7.56 11.78
N ALA A 175 4.05 6.59 12.51
CA ALA A 175 4.11 6.63 13.97
C ALA A 175 5.01 7.78 14.46
N GLU A 176 6.18 7.96 13.87
CA GLU A 176 7.09 9.09 14.14
C GLU A 176 6.41 10.45 13.90
N GLN A 177 5.70 10.60 12.78
CA GLN A 177 4.97 11.84 12.44
C GLN A 177 3.65 12.00 13.23
N CYS A 178 3.32 11.05 14.08
CA CYS A 178 2.12 11.04 14.92
C CYS A 178 0.77 10.87 14.21
N PHE A 179 0.77 10.25 13.03
CA PHE A 179 -0.46 9.82 12.35
C PHE A 179 -0.96 8.45 12.82
N VAL A 180 -0.08 7.66 13.45
CA VAL A 180 -0.36 6.32 13.97
C VAL A 180 0.03 6.23 15.45
N ARG A 181 -0.79 5.53 16.25
CA ARG A 181 -0.56 5.29 17.69
C ARG A 181 -0.40 3.81 17.98
N TRP A 182 0.78 3.44 18.47
CA TRP A 182 1.14 2.07 18.84
C TRP A 182 0.83 1.72 20.30
N HIS A 183 0.39 2.72 21.08
CA HIS A 183 0.01 2.61 22.47
C HIS A 183 -1.47 2.98 22.66
N LYS A 184 -1.98 2.75 23.86
CA LYS A 184 -3.37 3.03 24.24
C LYS A 184 -3.65 4.52 24.43
#